data_AF-A0A7G7GEG7-F1
#
_entry.id   AF-A0A7G7GEG7-F1
#
_cell.length_a   1.000
_cell.length_b   1.000
_cell.length_c   1.000
_cell.angle_alpha   90.00
_cell.angle_beta   90.00
_cell.angle_gamma   90.00
#
_symmetry.space_group_name_H-M   'P 1'
#
loop_
_entity.id
_entity.type
_entity.pdbx_description
1 polymer ?
#
loop_
_entity_poly.entity_id
_entity_poly.type
_entity_poly.pdbx_seq_one_letter_code
_entity_poly.pdbx_strand_id
1 'polypeptide(L)'
;MMCEDCFQELIYKFPTQQNFEDFENILQEKCTEGKISVLDMHKTDYLSAFDSNLYFECRTCKEVWILNTPDYAWRGFFLPVDKAIEYKKESNKLDEKRSIGCLIVLIIIAIAIIWNYLK
;
A
#
# COMPACT_ATOMS: atom_id res chain seq x y z
N MET A 1 -20.48 13.55 -8.18
CA MET A 1 -21.64 13.21 -7.33
C MET A 1 -21.10 12.26 -6.27
N MET A 2 -21.16 12.62 -4.98
CA MET A 2 -20.61 11.76 -3.91
C MET A 2 -21.47 10.50 -3.83
N CYS A 3 -20.84 9.33 -3.89
CA CYS A 3 -21.54 8.05 -3.80
C CYS A 3 -21.62 7.64 -2.32
N GLU A 4 -22.83 7.57 -1.76
CA GLU A 4 -23.05 7.19 -0.35
C GLU A 4 -22.76 5.69 -0.10
N ASP A 5 -22.96 4.85 -1.12
CA ASP A 5 -22.65 3.42 -1.04
C ASP A 5 -21.15 3.13 -1.08
N CYS A 6 -20.34 4.07 -1.56
CA CYS A 6 -18.89 3.91 -1.70
C CYS A 6 -18.17 4.25 -0.38
N PHE A 7 -16.85 4.10 -0.38
CA PHE A 7 -16.00 4.66 0.66
C PHE A 7 -15.72 6.13 0.35
N GLN A 8 -15.69 6.97 1.38
CA GLN A 8 -15.40 8.40 1.23
C GLN A 8 -14.02 8.76 1.79
N GLU A 9 -13.48 7.91 2.66
CA GLU A 9 -12.21 8.14 3.33
C GLU A 9 -11.07 7.40 2.62
N LEU A 10 -9.98 8.14 2.40
CA LEU A 10 -8.72 7.59 1.89
C LEU A 10 -7.86 7.13 3.07
N ILE A 11 -7.63 5.84 3.19
CA ILE A 11 -6.85 5.29 4.30
C ILE A 11 -5.44 4.98 3.79
N TYR A 12 -4.52 5.92 3.94
CA TYR A 12 -3.12 5.73 3.53
C TYR A 12 -2.33 4.80 4.46
N LYS A 13 -2.80 4.65 5.71
CA LYS A 13 -2.18 3.78 6.71
C LYS A 13 -3.17 3.52 7.86
N PHE A 14 -3.22 2.29 8.36
CA PHE A 14 -3.89 2.02 9.63
C PHE A 14 -2.93 2.33 10.80
N PRO A 15 -3.35 3.10 11.83
CA PRO A 15 -2.48 3.43 12.96
C PRO A 15 -2.23 2.28 13.92
N THR A 16 -3.19 1.37 14.05
CA THR A 16 -3.14 0.20 14.93
C THR A 16 -3.83 -0.99 14.28
N GLN A 17 -3.61 -2.18 14.83
CA GLN A 17 -4.34 -3.40 14.45
C GLN A 17 -5.86 -3.24 14.65
N GLN A 18 -6.29 -2.62 15.75
CA GLN A 18 -7.71 -2.41 16.03
C GLN A 18 -8.38 -1.56 14.95
N ASN A 19 -7.72 -0.49 14.49
CA ASN A 19 -8.26 0.35 13.40
C ASN A 19 -8.42 -0.43 12.09
N PHE A 20 -7.54 -1.40 11.84
CA PHE A 20 -7.64 -2.26 10.67
C PHE A 20 -8.82 -3.23 10.80
N GLU A 21 -8.95 -3.90 11.94
CA GLU A 21 -10.07 -4.82 12.21
C GLU A 21 -11.44 -4.13 12.18
N ASP A 22 -11.52 -2.92 12.77
CA ASP A 22 -12.74 -2.09 12.73
C ASP A 22 -13.12 -1.75 11.27
N PHE A 23 -12.12 -1.42 10.44
CA PHE A 23 -12.34 -1.16 9.02
C PHE A 23 -12.74 -2.43 8.26
N GLU A 24 -12.11 -3.58 8.52
CA GLU A 24 -12.47 -4.85 7.88
C GLU A 24 -13.92 -5.22 8.17
N ASN A 25 -14.41 -4.99 9.38
CA ASN A 25 -15.81 -5.20 9.74
C ASN A 25 -16.76 -4.34 8.88
N ILE A 26 -16.44 -3.05 8.67
CA ILE A 26 -17.22 -2.13 7.82
C ILE A 26 -17.17 -2.57 6.36
N LEU A 27 -15.99 -2.99 5.88
CA LEU A 27 -15.81 -3.48 4.51
C LEU A 27 -16.61 -4.76 4.28
N GLN A 28 -16.60 -5.68 5.24
CA GLN A 28 -17.35 -6.93 5.20
C GLN A 28 -18.87 -6.69 5.21
N GLU A 29 -19.34 -5.74 6.02
CA GLU A 29 -20.75 -5.31 6.04
C GLU A 29 -21.18 -4.80 4.66
N LYS A 30 -20.43 -3.86 4.07
CA LYS A 30 -20.70 -3.32 2.73
C LYS A 30 -20.64 -4.39 1.63
N CYS A 31 -19.77 -5.39 1.77
CA CYS A 31 -19.74 -6.55 0.87
C CYS A 31 -21.00 -7.43 1.01
N THR A 32 -21.43 -7.67 2.25
CA THR A 32 -22.60 -8.50 2.57
C THR A 32 -23.90 -7.84 2.11
N GLU A 33 -24.00 -6.51 2.23
CA GLU A 33 -25.10 -5.71 1.69
C GLU A 33 -25.09 -5.64 0.15
N GLY A 34 -24.02 -6.13 -0.51
CA GLY A 34 -23.88 -6.12 -1.96
C GLY A 34 -23.60 -4.74 -2.55
N LYS A 35 -23.23 -3.75 -1.74
CA LYS A 35 -22.80 -2.41 -2.19
C LYS A 35 -21.42 -2.44 -2.83
N ILE A 36 -20.54 -3.30 -2.28
CA ILE A 36 -19.18 -3.53 -2.76
C ILE A 36 -19.06 -4.98 -3.22
N SER A 37 -18.33 -5.22 -4.31
CA SER A 37 -17.97 -6.55 -4.79
C SER A 37 -16.47 -6.75 -4.83
N VAL A 38 -16.02 -7.92 -4.38
CA VAL A 38 -14.63 -8.34 -4.49
C VAL A 38 -14.32 -8.66 -5.96
N LEU A 39 -13.28 -8.04 -6.50
CA LEU A 39 -12.74 -8.35 -7.81
C LEU A 39 -11.57 -9.31 -7.66
N ASP A 40 -11.69 -10.49 -8.24
CA ASP A 40 -10.58 -11.44 -8.34
C ASP A 40 -9.69 -11.06 -9.52
N MET A 41 -8.68 -10.20 -9.26
CA MET A 41 -7.74 -9.72 -10.28
C MET A 41 -6.50 -10.60 -10.46
N HIS A 42 -6.49 -11.83 -9.92
CA HIS A 42 -5.31 -12.73 -9.99
C HIS A 42 -4.95 -13.27 -11.39
N LYS A 43 -5.57 -12.81 -12.47
CA LYS A 43 -5.53 -13.54 -13.75
C LYS A 43 -4.41 -13.20 -14.73
N THR A 44 -3.55 -12.20 -14.51
CA THR A 44 -2.68 -11.75 -15.63
C THR A 44 -1.19 -11.54 -15.42
N ASP A 45 -0.58 -11.66 -14.24
CA ASP A 45 0.89 -11.59 -14.21
C ASP A 45 1.52 -12.39 -13.07
N TYR A 46 2.47 -13.25 -13.42
CA TYR A 46 3.30 -14.06 -12.51
C TYR A 46 4.12 -13.23 -11.50
N LEU A 47 4.08 -11.89 -11.59
CA LEU A 47 4.64 -10.94 -10.62
C LEU A 47 3.70 -10.63 -9.43
N SER A 48 2.42 -10.99 -9.50
CA SER A 48 1.42 -10.69 -8.46
C SER A 48 1.50 -11.60 -7.23
N ALA A 49 2.36 -12.61 -7.22
CA ALA A 49 2.46 -13.58 -6.12
C ALA A 49 2.99 -12.98 -4.80
N PHE A 50 3.54 -11.76 -4.85
CA PHE A 50 4.06 -11.02 -3.69
C PHE A 50 3.26 -9.76 -3.37
N ASP A 51 2.25 -9.42 -4.18
CA ASP A 51 1.45 -8.22 -4.00
C ASP A 51 0.16 -8.62 -3.27
N SER A 52 0.15 -8.42 -1.96
CA SER A 52 -0.97 -8.67 -1.03
C SER A 52 -2.09 -7.64 -1.23
N ASN A 53 -2.56 -7.49 -2.47
CA ASN A 53 -3.58 -6.54 -2.88
C ASN A 53 -4.92 -7.26 -3.10
N LEU A 54 -5.95 -6.79 -2.43
CA LEU A 54 -7.34 -7.17 -2.68
C LEU A 54 -8.06 -6.01 -3.36
N TYR A 55 -8.85 -6.31 -4.39
CA TYR A 55 -9.55 -5.32 -5.19
C TYR A 55 -11.05 -5.35 -4.91
N PHE A 56 -11.64 -4.18 -4.79
CA PHE A 56 -13.06 -3.99 -4.44
C PHE A 56 -13.69 -2.99 -5.40
N GLU A 57 -14.82 -3.32 -6.01
CA GLU A 57 -15.60 -2.42 -6.87
C GLU A 57 -16.87 -1.97 -6.16
N CYS A 58 -17.14 -0.66 -6.16
CA CYS A 58 -18.45 -0.15 -5.78
C CYS A 58 -19.46 -0.39 -6.90
N ARG A 59 -20.58 -1.06 -6.59
CA ARG A 59 -21.59 -1.38 -7.60
C ARG A 59 -22.33 -0.15 -8.14
N THR A 60 -22.42 0.91 -7.35
CA THR A 60 -23.16 2.13 -7.67
C THR A 60 -22.33 3.08 -8.55
N CYS A 61 -21.11 3.44 -8.14
CA CYS A 61 -20.27 4.40 -8.88
C CYS A 61 -19.18 3.76 -9.75
N LYS A 62 -18.99 2.44 -9.68
CA LYS A 62 -17.96 1.68 -10.42
C LYS A 62 -16.52 2.06 -10.08
N GLU A 63 -16.32 2.76 -8.98
CA GLU A 63 -14.98 3.05 -8.46
C GLU A 63 -14.34 1.78 -7.91
N VAL A 64 -13.07 1.57 -8.25
CA VAL A 64 -12.28 0.42 -7.81
C VAL A 64 -11.30 0.86 -6.73
N TRP A 65 -11.29 0.12 -5.64
CA TRP A 65 -10.49 0.32 -4.45
C TRP A 65 -9.52 -0.84 -4.27
N ILE A 66 -8.34 -0.54 -3.74
CA ILE A 66 -7.29 -1.50 -3.43
C ILE A 66 -7.08 -1.50 -1.93
N LEU A 67 -7.21 -2.67 -1.31
CA LEU A 67 -6.70 -2.96 0.02
C LEU A 67 -5.34 -3.63 -0.13
N ASN A 68 -4.27 -2.98 0.32
CA ASN A 68 -2.96 -3.59 0.43
C ASN A 68 -2.72 -3.99 1.88
N THR A 69 -2.43 -5.27 2.15
CA THR A 69 -2.12 -5.78 3.49
C THR A 69 -0.78 -6.53 3.46
N PRO A 70 0.37 -5.83 3.54
CA PRO A 70 1.68 -6.48 3.45
C PRO A 70 1.82 -7.49 4.59
N ASP A 71 2.29 -8.69 4.26
CA ASP A 71 2.30 -9.90 5.09
C ASP A 71 2.35 -9.62 6.60
N TYR A 72 1.24 -9.91 7.28
CA TYR A 72 1.04 -9.84 8.74
C TYR A 72 1.24 -8.45 9.39
N ALA A 73 1.10 -7.35 8.63
CA ALA A 73 1.19 -6.01 9.16
C ALA A 73 -0.06 -5.17 8.89
N TRP A 74 -0.59 -4.53 9.94
CA TRP A 74 -1.55 -3.42 9.89
C TRP A 74 -1.02 -2.16 9.18
N ARG A 75 0.10 -2.24 8.46
CA ARG A 75 0.74 -1.12 7.76
C ARG A 75 0.24 -0.92 6.33
N GLY A 76 -0.86 -1.59 6.02
CA GLY A 76 -1.56 -1.51 4.75
C GLY A 76 -2.22 -0.16 4.48
N PHE A 77 -2.81 -0.05 3.30
CA PHE A 77 -3.62 1.10 2.87
C PHE A 77 -4.90 0.62 2.19
N PHE A 78 -5.92 1.46 2.19
CA PHE A 78 -7.15 1.29 1.43
C PHE A 78 -7.45 2.56 0.64
N LEU A 79 -7.23 2.50 -0.68
CA LEU A 79 -7.28 3.66 -1.57
C LEU A 79 -7.92 3.31 -2.91
N PRO A 80 -8.56 4.27 -3.60
CA PRO A 80 -8.90 4.13 -5.01
C PRO A 80 -7.65 3.82 -5.85
N VAL A 81 -7.81 3.09 -6.95
CA VAL A 81 -6.69 2.62 -7.80
C VAL A 81 -5.76 3.76 -8.23
N ASP A 82 -6.30 4.89 -8.67
CA ASP A 82 -5.52 6.06 -9.10
C ASP A 82 -4.66 6.62 -7.96
N LYS A 83 -5.23 6.70 -6.75
CA LYS A 83 -4.52 7.16 -5.55
C LYS A 83 -3.52 6.15 -5.02
N ALA A 84 -3.80 4.86 -5.13
CA ALA A 84 -2.86 3.81 -4.78
C ALA A 84 -1.60 3.84 -5.68
N ILE A 85 -1.78 4.09 -6.99
CA ILE A 85 -0.66 4.24 -7.94
C ILE A 85 0.18 5.47 -7.59
N GLU A 86 -0.47 6.61 -7.30
CA GLU A 86 0.19 7.84 -6.88
C GLU A 86 1.03 7.61 -5.61
N TYR A 87 0.42 6.98 -4.60
CA TYR A 87 1.05 6.67 -3.32
C TYR A 87 2.26 5.74 -3.45
N LYS A 88 2.13 4.62 -4.20
CA LYS A 88 3.25 3.70 -4.46
C LYS A 88 4.40 4.42 -5.19
N LYS A 89 4.08 5.29 -6.17
CA LYS A 89 5.10 6.05 -6.91
C LYS A 89 5.87 7.01 -6.02
N GLU A 90 5.20 7.66 -5.07
CA GLU A 90 5.85 8.56 -4.11
C GLU A 90 6.73 7.80 -3.12
N SER A 91 6.23 6.69 -2.56
CA SER A 91 7.00 5.84 -1.64
C SER A 91 8.28 5.32 -2.28
N ASN A 92 8.20 4.82 -3.52
CA ASN A 92 9.37 4.30 -4.24
C ASN A 92 10.46 5.36 -4.45
N LYS A 93 10.07 6.61 -4.73
CA LYS A 93 11.03 7.73 -4.88
C LYS A 93 11.74 8.06 -3.56
N LEU A 94 11.05 7.94 -2.43
CA LEU A 94 11.66 8.18 -1.12
C LEU A 94 12.66 7.07 -0.77
N ASP A 95 12.32 5.82 -1.08
CA ASP A 95 13.20 4.68 -0.83
C ASP A 95 14.44 4.70 -1.72
N GLU A 96 14.31 5.11 -2.99
CA GLU A 96 15.45 5.33 -3.89
C GLU A 96 16.42 6.37 -3.32
N LYS A 97 15.90 7.53 -2.88
CA LYS A 97 16.73 8.59 -2.27
C LYS A 97 17.42 8.12 -1.00
N ARG A 98 16.73 7.37 -0.14
CA ARG A 98 17.31 6.80 1.10
C ARG A 98 18.43 5.82 0.79
N SER A 99 18.24 4.95 -0.20
CA SER A 99 19.25 3.98 -0.63
C SER A 99 20.55 4.67 -1.09
N ILE A 100 20.43 5.72 -1.91
CA ILE A 100 21.59 6.53 -2.35
C ILE A 100 22.29 7.17 -1.15
N GLY A 101 21.54 7.73 -0.20
CA GLY A 101 22.10 8.30 1.03
C GLY A 101 22.90 7.28 1.84
N CYS A 102 22.36 6.08 2.04
CA CYS A 102 23.06 5.00 2.74
C CYS A 102 24.36 4.58 2.03
N LEU A 103 24.35 4.48 0.69
CA LEU A 103 25.55 4.15 -0.09
C LEU A 103 26.66 5.18 0.08
N ILE A 104 26.34 6.48 0.08
CA ILE A 104 27.33 7.54 0.27
C ILE A 104 27.98 7.44 1.66
N VAL A 105 27.18 7.21 2.71
CA VAL A 105 27.69 7.04 4.08
C VAL A 105 28.62 5.83 4.17
N LEU A 106 28.26 4.70 3.55
CA LEU A 106 29.10 3.50 3.52
C LEU A 106 30.43 3.74 2.80
N ILE A 107 30.42 4.49 1.69
CA ILE A 107 31.64 4.85 0.96
C ILE A 107 32.56 5.72 1.84
N ILE A 108 32.02 6.71 2.54
CA ILE A 108 32.80 7.57 3.45
C ILE A 108 33.45 6.75 4.57
N ILE A 109 32.69 5.83 5.18
CA ILE A 109 33.21 4.92 6.22
C ILE A 109 34.33 4.04 5.65
N ALA A 110 34.14 3.46 4.47
CA ALA A 110 35.15 2.63 3.83
C ALA A 110 36.45 3.40 3.56
N ILE A 111 36.36 4.63 3.04
CA ILE A 111 37.52 5.50 2.81
C ILE A 111 38.24 5.81 4.13
N ALA A 112 37.51 6.14 5.19
CA ALA A 112 38.09 6.42 6.50
C ALA A 112 38.84 5.21 7.09
N ILE A 113 38.28 4.00 6.94
CA ILE A 113 38.93 2.76 7.36
C ILE A 113 40.22 2.52 6.55
N ILE A 114 40.16 2.67 5.22
CA ILE A 114 41.32 2.47 4.34
C ILE A 114 42.44 3.46 4.69
N TRP A 115 42.11 4.74 4.92
CA TRP A 115 43.08 5.75 5.33
C TRP A 115 43.74 5.44 6.67
N ASN A 116 42.99 4.89 7.62
CA ASN A 116 43.54 4.49 8.91
C ASN A 116 44.47 3.27 8.81
N TYR A 117 44.26 2.40 7.82
CA TYR A 117 45.13 1.24 7.57
C TYR A 117 46.38 1.56 6.75
N LEU A 118 46.32 2.58 5.88
CA LEU A 118 47.46 3.02 5.05
C LEU A 118 48.41 3.98 5.78
N LYS A 119 47.99 4.51 6.94
CA LYS A 119 48.80 5.36 7.82
C LYS A 119 49.54 4.52 8.86
#